data_AF-A0A136A386-F1
#
_entry.id   AF-A0A136A386-F1
#
_cell.length_a   1.000
_cell.length_b   1.000
_cell.length_c   1.000
_cell.angle_alpha   90.00
_cell.angle_beta   90.00
_cell.angle_gamma   90.00
#
_symmetry.space_group_name_H-M   'P 1'
#
loop_
_entity.id
_entity.type
_entity.pdbx_description
1 polymer ?
#
loop_
_entity_poly.entity_id
_entity_poly.type
_entity_poly.pdbx_seq_one_letter_code
_entity_poly.pdbx_strand_id
1 'polypeptide(L)'
;MPYCHTEFQIVKPKQVENVLTMFTQECFVGGQAAYRLDDGSFSIDAGENDIRAIYEEPNAAIKFFCRYKQDMNFYDNKLQAFATKHGIDTGLPVNTNTDGNIL
;
A
#
# COMPACT_ATOMS: atom_id res chain seq x y z
N MET A 1 -4.30 -13.22 2.22
CA MET A 1 -3.45 -12.42 1.31
C MET A 1 -2.28 -11.89 2.15
N PRO A 2 -1.01 -12.15 1.79
CA PRO A 2 0.14 -11.56 2.49
C PRO A 2 0.12 -10.04 2.43
N TYR A 3 0.46 -9.39 3.54
CA TYR A 3 0.68 -7.95 3.56
C TYR A 3 1.98 -7.62 2.82
N CYS A 4 1.91 -6.62 1.96
CA CYS A 4 3.08 -6.00 1.38
C CYS A 4 3.76 -5.18 2.50
N HIS A 5 5.08 -4.98 2.45
CA HIS A 5 5.83 -4.38 3.56
C HIS A 5 5.67 -2.86 3.66
N THR A 6 5.39 -2.23 2.52
CA THR A 6 5.23 -0.79 2.41
C THR A 6 3.82 -0.40 2.84
N GLU A 7 3.74 0.53 3.77
CA GLU A 7 2.48 1.14 4.23
C GLU A 7 2.54 2.64 4.00
N PHE A 8 1.43 3.28 3.64
CA PHE A 8 1.37 4.76 3.55
C PHE A 8 0.90 5.32 4.88
N GLN A 9 1.72 6.14 5.51
CA GLN A 9 1.52 6.68 6.86
C GLN A 9 0.97 8.10 6.82
N ILE A 10 0.37 8.51 7.95
CA ILE A 10 -0.09 9.90 8.19
C ILE A 10 -1.14 10.36 7.16
N VAL A 11 -1.91 9.41 6.62
CA VAL A 11 -2.98 9.70 5.67
C VAL A 11 -4.26 9.99 6.44
N LYS A 12 -4.84 11.18 6.28
CA LYS A 12 -6.13 11.48 6.91
C LYS A 12 -7.22 10.61 6.27
N PRO A 13 -8.24 10.13 7.02
CA PRO A 13 -9.29 9.27 6.47
C PRO A 13 -9.93 9.82 5.18
N LYS A 14 -10.20 11.13 5.15
CA LYS A 14 -10.77 11.85 4.00
C LYS A 14 -9.87 11.91 2.75
N GLN A 15 -8.58 11.56 2.89
CA GLN A 15 -7.59 11.56 1.79
C GLN A 15 -7.34 10.15 1.26
N VAL A 16 -7.72 9.09 1.99
CA VAL A 16 -7.41 7.69 1.66
C VAL A 16 -7.86 7.35 0.24
N GLU A 17 -9.13 7.56 -0.08
CA GLU A 17 -9.68 7.22 -1.39
C GLU A 17 -9.02 8.02 -2.52
N ASN A 18 -8.69 9.29 -2.29
CA ASN A 18 -7.99 10.12 -3.27
C ASN A 18 -6.57 9.63 -3.51
N VAL A 19 -5.83 9.29 -2.44
CA VAL A 19 -4.47 8.74 -2.53
C VAL A 19 -4.48 7.42 -3.29
N LEU A 20 -5.41 6.52 -2.97
CA LEU A 20 -5.55 5.23 -3.63
C LEU A 20 -6.01 5.36 -5.09
N THR A 21 -6.87 6.33 -5.39
CA THR A 21 -7.30 6.64 -6.76
C THR A 21 -6.11 7.12 -7.59
N MET A 22 -5.31 8.04 -7.08
CA MET A 22 -4.08 8.49 -7.77
C MET A 22 -3.11 7.32 -7.99
N PHE A 23 -2.91 6.47 -6.98
CA PHE A 23 -2.07 5.28 -7.11
C PHE A 23 -2.57 4.35 -8.22
N THR A 24 -3.87 4.06 -8.23
CA THR A 24 -4.47 3.14 -9.21
C THR A 24 -4.32 3.69 -10.63
N GLN A 25 -4.67 4.97 -10.84
CA GLN A 25 -4.64 5.63 -12.14
C GLN A 25 -3.23 5.80 -12.71
N GLU A 26 -2.22 6.02 -11.86
CA GLU A 26 -0.84 6.21 -12.31
C GLU A 26 -0.06 4.91 -12.48
N CYS A 27 -0.34 3.90 -11.64
CA CYS A 27 0.52 2.72 -11.53
C CYS A 27 -0.03 1.46 -12.20
N PHE A 28 -1.27 1.47 -12.69
CA PHE A 28 -1.91 0.33 -13.35
C PHE A 28 -2.42 0.69 -14.74
N VAL A 29 -2.22 -0.22 -15.70
CA VAL A 29 -2.78 -0.07 -17.05
C VAL A 29 -4.30 -0.14 -16.93
N GLY A 30 -5.00 0.86 -17.47
CA GLY A 30 -6.45 0.95 -17.32
C GLY A 30 -6.90 1.32 -15.90
N GLY A 31 -6.01 1.88 -15.08
CA GLY A 31 -6.29 2.27 -13.70
C GLY A 31 -7.56 3.12 -13.56
N GLN A 32 -8.49 2.62 -12.75
CA GLN A 32 -9.74 3.31 -12.42
C GLN A 32 -9.67 3.98 -11.05
N ALA A 33 -10.71 4.73 -10.69
CA ALA A 33 -10.82 5.23 -9.33
C ALA A 33 -10.86 4.07 -8.33
N ALA A 34 -10.17 4.23 -7.21
CA ALA A 34 -10.25 3.28 -6.12
C ALA A 34 -11.67 3.33 -5.53
N TYR A 35 -12.20 2.18 -5.14
CA TYR A 35 -13.52 2.12 -4.51
C TYR A 35 -13.52 1.12 -3.36
N ARG A 36 -14.36 1.42 -2.37
CA ARG A 36 -14.49 0.61 -1.16
C ARG A 36 -15.37 -0.61 -1.44
N LEU A 37 -14.93 -1.76 -0.92
CA LEU A 37 -15.63 -3.03 -0.96
C LEU A 37 -16.46 -3.23 0.31
N ASP A 38 -17.39 -4.18 0.28
CA ASP A 38 -18.28 -4.49 1.41
C ASP A 38 -17.51 -4.94 2.67
N ASP A 39 -16.31 -5.52 2.49
CA ASP A 39 -15.42 -5.93 3.58
C ASP A 39 -14.61 -4.76 4.18
N GLY A 40 -14.80 -3.55 3.67
CA GLY A 40 -14.13 -2.34 4.11
C GLY A 40 -12.75 -2.10 3.48
N SER A 41 -12.23 -3.03 2.68
CA SER A 41 -11.01 -2.85 1.88
C SER A 41 -11.29 -2.04 0.61
N PHE A 42 -10.24 -1.68 -0.12
CA PHE A 42 -10.31 -0.94 -1.38
C PHE A 42 -9.78 -1.79 -2.53
N SER A 43 -10.50 -1.74 -3.66
CA SER A 43 -10.03 -2.20 -4.96
C SER A 43 -9.13 -1.12 -5.58
N ILE A 44 -7.89 -1.47 -5.95
CA ILE A 44 -6.84 -0.49 -6.30
C ILE A 44 -5.95 -0.93 -7.49
N ASP A 45 -6.41 -1.88 -8.29
CA ASP A 45 -5.63 -2.49 -9.38
C ASP A 45 -6.47 -2.73 -10.64
N ALA A 46 -7.42 -1.84 -10.89
CA ALA A 46 -8.38 -1.94 -11.99
C ALA A 46 -9.30 -3.19 -11.92
N GLY A 47 -9.43 -3.81 -10.75
CA GLY A 47 -10.37 -4.92 -10.52
C GLY A 47 -9.77 -6.31 -10.75
N GLU A 48 -8.48 -6.40 -11.04
CA GLU A 48 -7.75 -7.67 -11.18
C GLU A 48 -7.62 -8.43 -9.84
N ASN A 49 -7.75 -7.71 -8.73
CA ASN A 49 -7.75 -8.27 -7.37
C ASN A 49 -6.42 -8.98 -7.00
N ASP A 50 -5.32 -8.51 -7.57
CA ASP A 50 -3.94 -8.86 -7.26
C ASP A 50 -3.37 -8.06 -6.09
N ILE A 51 -3.90 -6.85 -5.82
CA ILE A 51 -3.56 -6.06 -4.64
C ILE A 51 -4.77 -5.26 -4.13
N ARG A 52 -4.92 -5.22 -2.81
CA ARG A 52 -5.93 -4.41 -2.12
C ARG A 52 -5.30 -3.51 -1.08
N ALA A 53 -6.05 -2.50 -0.65
CA ALA A 53 -5.70 -1.66 0.48
C ALA A 53 -6.74 -1.72 1.59
N ILE A 54 -6.30 -1.49 2.83
CA ILE A 54 -7.17 -1.23 3.98
C ILE A 54 -6.62 -0.02 4.74
N TYR A 55 -7.51 0.83 5.23
CA TYR A 55 -7.14 1.92 6.12
C TYR A 55 -7.26 1.47 7.58
N GLU A 56 -6.15 1.53 8.30
CA GLU A 56 -6.05 1.24 9.73
C GLU A 56 -6.05 2.56 10.51
N GLU A 57 -7.21 2.94 11.02
CA GLU A 57 -7.44 4.22 11.70
C GLU A 57 -6.52 4.45 12.92
N PRO A 58 -6.24 3.46 13.80
CA PRO A 58 -5.35 3.67 14.96
C PRO A 58 -3.95 4.19 14.61
N ASN A 59 -3.41 3.77 13.46
CA ASN A 59 -2.08 4.15 13.00
C ASN A 59 -2.12 5.20 11.88
N ALA A 60 -3.31 5.67 11.50
CA ALA A 60 -3.52 6.55 10.35
C ALA A 60 -2.78 6.06 9.09
N ALA A 61 -2.84 4.75 8.85
CA ALA A 61 -2.03 4.06 7.85
C ALA A 61 -2.88 3.34 6.80
N ILE A 62 -2.43 3.36 5.55
CA ILE A 62 -2.94 2.49 4.49
C ILE A 62 -2.02 1.30 4.38
N LYS A 63 -2.56 0.11 4.65
CA LYS A 63 -1.86 -1.16 4.48
C LYS A 63 -2.27 -1.82 3.19
N PHE A 64 -1.32 -2.47 2.55
CA PHE A 64 -1.52 -3.15 1.28
C PHE A 64 -1.35 -4.64 1.46
N PHE A 65 -2.19 -5.43 0.78
CA PHE A 65 -2.04 -6.87 0.77
C PHE A 65 -2.20 -7.43 -0.63
N CYS A 66 -1.22 -8.24 -0.96
CA CYS A 66 -0.95 -8.79 -2.26
C CYS A 66 -1.66 -10.17 -2.35
N ARG A 67 -2.26 -10.53 -3.48
CA ARG A 67 -2.94 -11.83 -3.66
C ARG A 67 -1.96 -12.99 -3.52
N TYR A 68 -0.79 -12.85 -4.13
CA TYR A 68 0.29 -13.83 -4.11
C TYR A 68 1.56 -13.28 -3.47
N LYS A 69 2.23 -14.12 -2.67
CA LYS A 69 3.47 -13.75 -1.97
C LYS A 69 4.62 -13.45 -2.94
N GLN A 70 4.65 -14.13 -4.09
CA GLN A 70 5.71 -13.95 -5.10
C GLN A 70 5.72 -12.55 -5.73
N ASP A 71 4.56 -11.89 -5.79
CA ASP A 71 4.40 -10.56 -6.40
C ASP A 71 4.60 -9.43 -5.38
N MET A 72 4.79 -9.76 -4.11
CA MET A 72 4.91 -8.80 -3.02
C MET A 72 6.04 -7.79 -3.25
N ASN A 73 7.22 -8.26 -3.68
CA ASN A 73 8.35 -7.38 -3.98
C ASN A 73 8.06 -6.45 -5.16
N PHE A 74 7.32 -6.93 -6.16
CA PHE A 74 6.92 -6.12 -7.31
C PHE A 74 5.99 -4.97 -6.87
N TYR A 75 5.02 -5.27 -6.02
CA TYR A 75 4.11 -4.27 -5.48
C TYR A 75 4.76 -3.34 -4.48
N ASP A 76 5.64 -3.83 -3.60
CA ASP A 76 6.40 -2.99 -2.68
C ASP A 76 7.23 -1.94 -3.43
N ASN A 77 7.95 -2.34 -4.49
CA ASN A 77 8.70 -1.39 -5.32
C ASN A 77 7.79 -0.34 -5.97
N LYS A 78 6.61 -0.75 -6.43
CA LYS A 78 5.61 0.15 -7.04
C LYS A 78 5.05 1.14 -6.01
N LEU A 79 4.74 0.68 -4.80
CA LEU A 79 4.26 1.49 -3.68
C LEU A 79 5.31 2.50 -3.23
N GLN A 80 6.57 2.07 -3.07
CA GLN A 80 7.67 2.95 -2.69
C GLN A 80 7.96 4.03 -3.74
N ALA A 81 7.94 3.66 -5.02
CA ALA A 81 8.12 4.61 -6.11
C ALA A 81 7.00 5.66 -6.14
N PHE A 82 5.75 5.24 -5.95
CA PHE A 82 4.61 6.15 -5.85
C PHE A 82 4.72 7.08 -4.64
N ALA A 83 5.02 6.53 -3.46
CA ALA A 83 5.14 7.30 -2.24
C ALA A 83 6.26 8.34 -2.34
N THR A 84 7.42 7.95 -2.87
CA THR A 84 8.55 8.85 -3.12
C THR A 84 8.17 9.98 -4.07
N LYS A 85 7.47 9.68 -5.16
CA LYS A 85 7.03 10.67 -6.16
C LYS A 85 6.07 11.72 -5.57
N HIS A 86 5.20 11.30 -4.65
CA HIS A 86 4.12 12.15 -4.10
C HIS A 86 4.40 12.68 -2.69
N GLY A 87 5.58 12.39 -2.12
CA GLY A 87 5.94 12.82 -0.78
C GLY A 87 5.06 12.20 0.31
N ILE A 88 4.67 10.93 0.13
CA ILE A 88 3.91 10.17 1.11
C ILE A 88 4.89 9.46 2.03
N ASP A 89 4.72 9.64 3.34
CA ASP A 89 5.53 8.93 4.32
C ASP A 89 5.23 7.44 4.27
N THR A 90 6.28 6.62 4.21
CA THR A 90 6.15 5.16 4.24
C THR A 90 6.62 4.60 5.57
N GLY A 91 5.86 3.67 6.15
CA GLY A 91 6.42 2.76 7.15
C GLY A 91 7.42 1.85 6.43
N LEU A 92 8.69 1.87 6.84
CA LEU A 92 9.64 0.89 6.34
C LEU A 92 9.29 -0.50 6.91
N PRO A 93 9.48 -1.60 6.16
CA PRO A 93 9.77 -2.87 6.82
C PRO A 93 10.94 -2.62 7.76
N VAL A 94 10.75 -2.92 9.04
CA VAL A 94 11.88 -3.11 9.94
C VAL A 94 12.71 -4.25 9.34
N ASN A 95 13.80 -3.92 8.66
CA ASN A 95 14.87 -4.88 8.41
C ASN A 95 15.40 -5.23 9.80
N THR A 96 14.93 -6.33 10.38
CA THR A 96 15.65 -6.97 11.48
C THR A 96 16.93 -7.55 10.89
N ASN A 97 17.95 -6.72 10.71
CA ASN A 97 19.30 -7.19 10.92
C ASN A 97 19.41 -7.40 12.42
N THR A 98 19.16 -8.62 12.87
CA THR A 98 19.71 -9.09 14.15
C THR A 98 21.21 -9.20 14.00
N ASP A 99 21.90 -8.07 13.88
CA ASP A 99 23.27 -7.96 14.35
C ASP A 99 23.18 -7.74 15.86
N GLY A 100 22.86 -8.85 16.53
CA GLY A 100 23.14 -9.00 17.94
C GLY A 100 24.64 -8.97 18.14
N ASN A 101 25.20 -7.76 18.24
CA ASN A 101 26.47 -7.53 18.92
C ASN A 101 26.65 -6.05 19.26
N ILE A 102 26.65 -5.77 20.55
CA ILE A 102 27.18 -4.54 21.14
C ILE A 102 28.52 -4.95 21.79
N LEU A 103 29.60 -4.29 21.39
CA LEU A 103 30.71 -3.97 22.28
C LEU A 103 30.51 -2.53 22.75
#